data_AF-A0A1C7E7P4-F1
#
_entry.id   AF-A0A1C7E7P4-F1
#
_cell.length_a   1.000
_cell.length_b   1.000
_cell.length_c   1.000
_cell.angle_alpha   90.00
_cell.angle_beta   90.00
_cell.angle_gamma   90.00
#
_symmetry.space_group_name_H-M   'P 1'
#
loop_
_entity.id
_entity.type
_entity.pdbx_description
1 polymer ?
#
loop_
_entity_poly.entity_id
_entity_poly.type
_entity_poly.pdbx_seq_one_letter_code
_entity_poly.pdbx_strand_id
1 'polypeptide(L)'
;MSGPFTKEQMDMLYGKAADPVYYMQQQGNSFVYVWVNPVCKEIFGIDLTGRTVEECMPKELAIEIHKQYRIAIKRNERHRYRDYSLFSDRGTAMETELTPFSHEGQQYVLAITRDVTEQKKIEEDYLFYQSLVQNSVDPMLMISADFTILDMNPAYERTFGVKRQDWVGCNYEDIPQDKQKFFETGKLLLENSRSTHKASSIFLSRVKSDGREAKFSASYSLIKEDGIIRAFHVVFRELTNELLLKHELKRTENILESYKDALNYAALVLIWDISGMIEFANDNFKKLTGFDSSELTGMNIQTIGHAIMPKQQLAHLQSVLRKGEIWRGQVHSLKKNGQPFWVDATIIPLLDVEGQIYQVLSILFDITDRKEMEEQLHHMAYHDSLTNLPNRRMMVKHFREMAAHSSRMGEQVAVLYIDGDNFKEINDRHGHEIGDEFIHQFARALERSIRKRDVAARIGGDEFLILLPGISTIDSRNQIESIISRIHQTLKDGWMIEGRQFSPTCSIGSALYPENGSEFEELIQKADHALYEAKKRGGGIVCFHGEG
;
A
#
# COMPACT_ATOMS: atom_id res chain seq x y z
N MET A 1 -24.94 -16.48 93.61
CA MET A 1 -25.74 -15.24 93.48
C MET A 1 -26.65 -15.45 92.28
N SER A 2 -27.96 -15.38 92.50
CA SER A 2 -28.98 -15.44 91.44
C SER A 2 -28.88 -14.19 90.56
N GLY A 3 -28.71 -14.36 89.25
CA GLY A 3 -28.84 -13.23 88.31
C GLY A 3 -30.27 -12.68 88.28
N PRO A 4 -30.52 -11.54 87.60
CA PRO A 4 -31.85 -10.90 87.54
C PRO A 4 -32.94 -11.76 86.90
N PHE A 5 -32.55 -12.74 86.09
CA PHE A 5 -33.45 -13.71 85.48
C PHE A 5 -33.01 -15.12 85.85
N THR A 6 -33.96 -15.96 86.22
CA THR A 6 -33.70 -17.39 86.41
C THR A 6 -33.58 -18.09 85.05
N LYS A 7 -32.89 -19.23 85.03
CA LYS A 7 -32.80 -20.06 83.82
C LYS A 7 -34.20 -20.44 83.29
N GLU A 8 -35.13 -20.77 84.19
CA GLU A 8 -36.51 -21.11 83.84
C GLU A 8 -37.26 -19.94 83.16
N GLN A 9 -37.04 -18.71 83.60
CA GLN A 9 -37.63 -17.51 82.97
C GLN A 9 -37.06 -17.27 81.57
N MET A 10 -35.75 -17.43 81.39
CA MET A 10 -35.11 -17.29 80.07
C MET A 10 -35.51 -18.41 79.11
N ASP A 11 -35.61 -19.64 79.60
CA ASP A 11 -36.10 -20.80 78.84
C ASP A 11 -37.56 -20.59 78.41
N MET A 12 -38.41 -19.98 79.24
CA MET A 12 -39.80 -19.66 78.89
C MET A 12 -39.91 -18.57 77.81
N LEU A 13 -39.06 -17.54 77.86
CA LEU A 13 -39.12 -16.40 76.94
C LEU A 13 -38.44 -16.68 75.60
N TYR A 14 -37.28 -17.32 75.60
CA TYR A 14 -36.41 -17.45 74.43
C TYR A 14 -36.00 -18.90 74.11
N GLY A 15 -36.40 -19.88 74.93
CA GLY A 15 -36.04 -21.29 74.71
C GLY A 15 -36.62 -21.90 73.43
N LYS A 16 -37.69 -21.31 72.87
CA LYS A 16 -38.29 -21.67 71.57
C LYS A 16 -37.97 -20.67 70.45
N ALA A 17 -37.14 -19.66 70.70
CA ALA A 17 -36.75 -18.71 69.65
C ALA A 17 -35.90 -19.41 68.59
N ALA A 18 -36.18 -19.15 67.32
CA ALA A 18 -35.41 -19.69 66.19
C ALA A 18 -34.06 -18.99 66.01
N ASP A 19 -33.98 -17.73 66.43
CA ASP A 19 -32.78 -16.91 66.42
C ASP A 19 -31.86 -17.26 67.61
N PRO A 20 -30.52 -17.23 67.46
CA PRO A 20 -29.60 -17.34 68.58
C PRO A 20 -29.79 -16.19 69.58
N VAL A 21 -30.00 -16.53 70.84
CA VAL A 21 -30.16 -15.56 71.93
C VAL A 21 -29.13 -15.81 73.01
N TYR A 22 -28.33 -14.79 73.31
CA TYR A 22 -27.32 -14.81 74.34
C TYR A 22 -27.68 -13.84 75.46
N TYR A 23 -27.48 -14.27 76.69
CA TYR A 23 -27.59 -13.44 77.86
C TYR A 23 -26.25 -13.43 78.58
N MET A 24 -25.57 -12.28 78.54
CA MET A 24 -24.19 -12.15 79.03
C MET A 24 -24.11 -11.16 80.18
N GLN A 25 -23.19 -11.44 81.10
CA GLN A 25 -22.81 -10.53 82.18
C GLN A 25 -21.43 -9.94 81.89
N GLN A 26 -21.28 -8.64 82.10
CA GLN A 26 -19.96 -8.00 82.10
C GLN A 26 -19.19 -8.42 83.35
N GLN A 27 -18.02 -9.04 83.17
CA GLN A 27 -17.08 -9.35 84.25
C GLN A 27 -15.72 -8.74 83.94
N GLY A 28 -15.38 -7.65 84.64
CA GLY A 28 -14.17 -6.87 84.38
C GLY A 28 -14.15 -6.35 82.94
N ASN A 29 -13.14 -6.76 82.18
CA ASN A 29 -12.97 -6.38 80.78
C ASN A 29 -13.64 -7.35 79.78
N SER A 30 -14.23 -8.46 80.25
CA SER A 30 -14.85 -9.47 79.38
C SER A 30 -16.35 -9.63 79.63
N PHE A 31 -17.00 -10.47 78.82
CA PHE A 31 -18.40 -10.87 78.92
C PHE A 31 -18.46 -12.39 79.11
N VAL A 32 -19.27 -12.83 80.07
CA VAL A 32 -19.50 -14.23 80.39
C VAL A 32 -20.92 -14.60 80.00
N TYR A 33 -21.11 -15.71 79.28
CA TYR A 33 -22.43 -16.23 78.94
C TYR A 33 -23.13 -16.75 80.20
N VAL A 34 -24.15 -16.03 80.67
CA VAL A 34 -24.97 -16.47 81.81
C VAL A 34 -26.03 -17.46 81.36
N TRP A 35 -26.56 -17.26 80.14
CA TRP A 35 -27.55 -18.15 79.53
C TRP A 35 -27.49 -18.05 78.00
N VAL A 36 -27.78 -19.15 77.33
CA VAL A 36 -27.94 -19.23 75.86
C VAL A 36 -29.12 -20.13 75.51
N ASN A 37 -29.81 -19.86 74.42
CA ASN A 37 -30.89 -20.72 73.96
C ASN A 37 -30.37 -22.00 73.28
N PRO A 38 -31.20 -23.04 73.10
CA PRO A 38 -30.77 -24.31 72.48
C PRO A 38 -30.13 -24.17 71.09
N VAL A 39 -30.58 -23.20 70.29
CA VAL A 39 -30.05 -22.91 68.95
C VAL A 39 -28.55 -22.56 69.00
N CYS A 40 -28.10 -21.83 70.02
CA CYS A 40 -26.67 -21.55 70.20
C CYS A 40 -25.84 -22.83 70.36
N LYS A 41 -26.37 -23.85 71.04
CA LYS A 41 -25.65 -25.12 71.22
C LYS A 41 -25.47 -25.87 69.90
N GLU A 42 -26.45 -25.79 69.00
CA GLU A 42 -26.38 -26.38 67.67
C GLU A 42 -25.37 -25.66 66.77
N ILE A 43 -25.30 -24.33 66.85
CA ILE A 43 -24.40 -23.50 66.02
C ILE A 43 -22.94 -23.63 66.47
N PHE A 44 -22.66 -23.57 67.78
CA PHE A 44 -21.29 -23.55 68.30
C PHE A 44 -20.74 -24.94 68.64
N GLY A 45 -21.60 -25.97 68.73
CA GLY A 45 -21.21 -27.35 69.06
C GLY A 45 -20.65 -27.53 70.47
N ILE A 46 -20.66 -26.48 71.30
CA ILE A 46 -20.16 -26.45 72.68
C ILE A 46 -21.19 -25.79 73.59
N ASP A 47 -21.16 -26.13 74.88
CA ASP A 47 -21.93 -25.38 75.89
C ASP A 47 -21.15 -24.10 76.24
N LEU A 48 -21.75 -22.96 75.90
CA LEU A 48 -21.18 -21.63 76.11
C LEU A 48 -21.39 -21.15 77.55
N THR A 49 -22.35 -21.71 78.27
CA THR A 49 -22.77 -21.21 79.59
C THR A 49 -21.62 -21.24 80.59
N GLY A 50 -21.36 -20.10 81.23
CA GLY A 50 -20.30 -19.91 82.22
C GLY A 50 -18.90 -19.61 81.64
N ARG A 51 -18.75 -19.62 80.31
CA ARG A 51 -17.49 -19.30 79.63
C ARG A 51 -17.44 -17.84 79.22
N THR A 52 -16.23 -17.32 79.00
CA THR A 52 -16.01 -15.98 78.44
C THR A 52 -16.12 -15.98 76.91
N VAL A 53 -16.36 -14.82 76.30
CA VAL A 53 -16.40 -14.67 74.84
C VAL A 53 -15.08 -15.12 74.20
N GLU A 54 -13.93 -14.84 74.81
CA GLU A 54 -12.60 -15.21 74.31
C GLU A 54 -12.33 -16.71 74.33
N GLU A 55 -12.94 -17.44 75.27
CA GLU A 55 -12.83 -18.91 75.34
C GLU A 55 -13.65 -19.61 74.25
N CYS A 56 -14.67 -18.94 73.74
CA CYS A 56 -15.65 -19.53 72.83
C CYS A 56 -15.46 -19.11 71.36
N MET A 57 -14.79 -17.98 71.13
CA MET A 57 -14.70 -17.35 69.81
C MET A 57 -13.25 -17.09 69.40
N PRO A 58 -12.94 -17.06 68.09
CA PRO A 58 -11.65 -16.58 67.61
C PRO A 58 -11.35 -15.17 68.12
N LYS A 59 -10.07 -14.89 68.39
CA LYS A 59 -9.59 -13.65 69.02
C LYS A 59 -10.10 -12.38 68.31
N GLU A 60 -10.12 -12.37 66.99
CA GLU A 60 -10.57 -11.23 66.17
C GLU A 60 -12.07 -10.94 66.38
N LEU A 61 -12.91 -11.98 66.39
CA LEU A 61 -14.34 -11.85 66.61
C LEU A 61 -14.64 -11.44 68.06
N ALA A 62 -13.91 -11.99 69.03
CA ALA A 62 -14.04 -11.60 70.42
C ALA A 62 -13.74 -10.10 70.64
N ILE A 63 -12.72 -9.56 69.96
CA ILE A 63 -12.39 -8.13 70.01
C ILE A 63 -13.56 -7.27 69.50
N GLU A 64 -14.17 -7.64 68.38
CA GLU A 64 -15.29 -6.87 67.83
C GLU A 64 -16.54 -7.00 68.71
N ILE A 65 -16.88 -8.20 69.20
CA ILE A 65 -17.98 -8.40 70.16
C ILE A 65 -17.78 -7.51 71.40
N HIS A 66 -16.59 -7.48 71.98
CA HIS A 66 -16.28 -6.62 73.14
C HIS A 66 -16.55 -5.15 72.86
N LYS A 67 -16.08 -4.66 71.71
CA LYS A 67 -16.25 -3.29 71.29
C LYS A 67 -17.73 -2.94 71.16
N GLN A 68 -18.51 -3.79 70.51
CA GLN A 68 -19.94 -3.54 70.26
C GLN A 68 -20.78 -3.61 71.55
N TYR A 69 -20.49 -4.58 72.43
CA TYR A 69 -21.19 -4.72 73.71
C TYR A 69 -20.86 -3.59 74.68
N ARG A 70 -19.62 -3.11 74.70
CA ARG A 70 -19.24 -1.92 75.47
C ARG A 70 -19.89 -0.65 74.93
N ILE A 71 -20.04 -0.51 73.61
CA ILE A 71 -20.78 0.61 73.01
C ILE A 71 -22.24 0.57 73.48
N ALA A 72 -22.88 -0.61 73.45
CA ALA A 72 -24.25 -0.78 73.93
C ALA A 72 -24.37 -0.37 75.41
N ILE A 73 -23.55 -0.93 76.30
CA ILE A 73 -23.59 -0.62 77.74
C ILE A 73 -23.31 0.86 78.01
N LYS A 74 -22.30 1.45 77.34
CA LYS A 74 -21.95 2.86 77.54
C LYS A 74 -23.06 3.81 77.11
N ARG A 75 -23.78 3.49 76.04
CA ARG A 75 -24.93 4.27 75.56
C ARG A 75 -26.20 4.00 76.36
N ASN A 76 -26.28 2.83 77.02
CA ASN A 76 -27.46 2.34 77.73
C ASN A 76 -28.74 2.36 76.86
N GLU A 77 -28.57 2.09 75.57
CA GLU A 77 -29.62 2.04 74.56
C GLU A 77 -29.46 0.76 73.73
N ARG A 78 -30.51 0.35 73.02
CA ARG A 78 -30.40 -0.76 72.08
C ARG A 78 -29.39 -0.42 70.99
N HIS A 79 -28.47 -1.35 70.73
CA HIS A 79 -27.41 -1.18 69.75
C HIS A 79 -27.42 -2.34 68.78
N ARG A 80 -27.53 -2.04 67.48
CA ARG A 80 -27.53 -3.04 66.43
C ARG A 80 -26.24 -2.95 65.66
N TYR A 81 -25.61 -4.08 65.42
CA TYR A 81 -24.42 -4.18 64.60
C TYR A 81 -24.49 -5.42 63.72
N ARG A 82 -23.70 -5.42 62.65
CA ARG A 82 -23.63 -6.53 61.70
C ARG A 82 -22.22 -7.06 61.71
N ASP A 83 -22.09 -8.35 61.98
CA ASP A 83 -20.83 -9.06 61.89
C ASP A 83 -20.67 -9.54 60.45
N TYR A 84 -19.85 -8.80 59.69
CA TYR A 84 -19.42 -9.21 58.36
C TYR A 84 -18.01 -9.77 58.44
N SER A 85 -17.78 -10.93 57.83
CA SER A 85 -16.44 -11.29 57.39
C SER A 85 -16.31 -10.89 55.92
N LEU A 86 -15.87 -9.66 55.67
CA LEU A 86 -15.51 -9.24 54.32
C LEU A 86 -14.27 -10.05 53.88
N PHE A 87 -14.40 -10.81 52.79
CA PHE A 87 -13.36 -11.66 52.19
C PHE A 87 -12.88 -12.87 53.01
N SER A 88 -13.79 -13.60 53.68
CA SER A 88 -13.53 -14.99 54.07
C SER A 88 -14.58 -15.94 53.49
N ASP A 89 -14.22 -17.22 53.28
CA ASP A 89 -15.07 -18.31 52.78
C ASP A 89 -16.33 -18.61 53.62
N ARG A 90 -16.68 -17.77 54.60
CA ARG A 90 -17.88 -17.91 55.40
C ARG A 90 -19.02 -17.13 54.78
N GLY A 91 -19.79 -17.82 53.94
CA GLY A 91 -21.01 -17.31 53.29
C GLY A 91 -22.19 -17.09 54.25
N THR A 92 -21.98 -16.43 55.39
CA THR A 92 -23.01 -16.11 56.38
C THR A 92 -22.89 -14.67 56.87
N ALA A 93 -23.97 -13.90 56.83
CA ALA A 93 -24.06 -12.55 57.37
C ALA A 93 -25.03 -12.52 58.55
N MET A 94 -24.55 -12.02 59.71
CA MET A 94 -25.33 -11.99 60.95
C MET A 94 -25.58 -10.56 61.41
N GLU A 95 -26.83 -10.25 61.78
CA GLU A 95 -27.23 -8.98 62.41
C GLU A 95 -27.57 -9.22 63.88
N THR A 96 -26.83 -8.59 64.79
CA THR A 96 -27.00 -8.77 66.24
C THR A 96 -27.56 -7.51 66.86
N GLU A 97 -28.70 -7.62 67.55
CA GLU A 97 -29.30 -6.58 68.37
C GLU A 97 -28.96 -6.79 69.84
N LEU A 98 -28.30 -5.78 70.44
CA LEU A 98 -27.86 -5.76 71.83
C LEU A 98 -28.77 -4.87 72.66
N THR A 99 -29.29 -5.41 73.75
CA THR A 99 -30.10 -4.68 74.73
C THR A 99 -29.35 -4.69 76.07
N PRO A 100 -28.67 -3.59 76.44
CA PRO A 100 -27.97 -3.47 77.71
C PRO A 100 -28.94 -3.18 78.85
N PHE A 101 -28.64 -3.66 80.05
CA PHE A 101 -29.34 -3.30 81.28
C PHE A 101 -28.51 -3.59 82.52
N SER A 102 -28.81 -2.92 83.64
CA SER A 102 -28.10 -3.06 84.91
C SER A 102 -28.97 -3.65 86.01
N HIS A 103 -28.42 -4.55 86.83
CA HIS A 103 -29.08 -5.09 88.03
C HIS A 103 -28.08 -5.24 89.17
N GLU A 104 -28.43 -4.79 90.38
CA GLU A 104 -27.59 -4.85 91.59
C GLU A 104 -26.13 -4.39 91.37
N GLY A 105 -25.93 -3.32 90.57
CA GLY A 105 -24.61 -2.76 90.26
C GLY A 105 -23.80 -3.52 89.21
N GLN A 106 -24.33 -4.62 88.65
CA GLN A 106 -23.73 -5.38 87.55
C GLN A 106 -24.40 -5.06 86.21
N GLN A 107 -23.60 -5.08 85.13
CA GLN A 107 -24.07 -4.82 83.76
C GLN A 107 -24.29 -6.13 83.01
N TYR A 108 -25.40 -6.18 82.27
CA TYR A 108 -25.81 -7.31 81.46
C TYR A 108 -26.18 -6.86 80.05
N VAL A 109 -26.06 -7.79 79.10
CA VAL A 109 -26.48 -7.57 77.71
C VAL A 109 -27.26 -8.78 77.25
N LEU A 110 -28.49 -8.53 76.78
CA LEU A 110 -29.25 -9.49 76.00
C LEU A 110 -28.93 -9.26 74.53
N ALA A 111 -28.45 -10.29 73.84
CA ALA A 111 -28.10 -10.23 72.43
C ALA A 111 -28.94 -11.21 71.64
N ILE A 112 -29.60 -10.72 70.59
CA ILE A 112 -30.39 -11.53 69.66
C ILE A 112 -29.75 -11.41 68.30
N THR A 113 -29.38 -12.54 67.69
CA THR A 113 -28.71 -12.57 66.37
C THR A 113 -29.65 -13.11 65.32
N ARG A 114 -29.71 -12.46 64.16
CA ARG A 114 -30.49 -12.89 63.00
C ARG A 114 -29.57 -13.20 61.83
N ASP A 115 -29.87 -14.28 61.13
CA ASP A 115 -29.26 -14.57 59.84
C ASP A 115 -29.86 -13.64 58.77
N VAL A 116 -29.02 -12.83 58.14
CA VAL A 116 -29.37 -11.91 57.05
C VAL A 116 -28.62 -12.24 55.76
N THR A 117 -28.10 -13.46 55.64
CA THR A 117 -27.26 -13.91 54.53
C THR A 117 -27.97 -13.79 53.18
N GLU A 118 -29.19 -14.32 53.05
CA GLU A 118 -29.93 -14.27 51.78
C GLU A 118 -30.23 -12.83 51.36
N GLN A 119 -30.69 -12.00 52.30
CA GLN A 119 -30.97 -10.59 52.02
C GLN A 119 -29.70 -9.85 51.58
N LYS A 120 -28.56 -10.14 52.23
CA LYS A 120 -27.30 -9.50 51.89
C LYS A 120 -26.78 -9.94 50.52
N LYS A 121 -26.88 -11.23 50.21
CA LYS A 121 -26.53 -11.77 48.91
C LYS A 121 -27.36 -11.12 47.80
N ILE A 122 -28.67 -10.96 48.01
CA ILE A 122 -29.55 -10.26 47.06
C ILE A 122 -29.11 -8.79 46.88
N GLU A 123 -28.77 -8.10 47.97
CA GLU A 123 -28.29 -6.71 47.92
C GLU A 123 -26.96 -6.60 47.15
N GLU A 124 -26.01 -7.50 47.39
CA GLU A 124 -24.72 -7.53 46.70
C GLU A 124 -24.86 -7.90 45.22
N ASP A 125 -25.64 -8.92 44.92
CA ASP A 125 -25.96 -9.31 43.55
C ASP A 125 -26.62 -8.13 42.82
N TYR A 126 -27.57 -7.44 43.45
CA TYR A 126 -28.22 -6.24 42.90
C TYR A 126 -27.22 -5.11 42.60
N LEU A 127 -26.33 -4.78 43.56
CA LEU A 127 -25.31 -3.76 43.36
C LEU A 127 -24.31 -4.15 42.26
N PHE A 128 -23.95 -5.43 42.17
CA PHE A 128 -23.10 -5.96 41.13
C PHE A 128 -23.76 -5.84 39.75
N TYR A 129 -25.01 -6.28 39.60
CA TYR A 129 -25.79 -6.13 38.36
C TYR A 129 -25.94 -4.66 37.96
N GLN A 130 -26.25 -3.79 38.91
CA GLN A 130 -26.36 -2.35 38.67
C GLN A 130 -25.04 -1.78 38.14
N SER A 131 -23.90 -2.18 38.74
CA SER A 131 -22.57 -1.76 38.28
C SER A 131 -22.26 -2.22 36.86
N LEU A 132 -22.59 -3.47 36.50
CA LEU A 132 -22.40 -4.00 35.15
C LEU A 132 -23.18 -3.21 34.10
N VAL A 133 -24.45 -2.89 34.38
CA VAL A 133 -25.30 -2.14 33.45
C VAL A 133 -24.84 -0.68 33.35
N GLN A 134 -24.57 -0.03 34.49
CA GLN A 134 -24.24 1.40 34.52
C GLN A 134 -22.84 1.71 33.96
N ASN A 135 -21.87 0.82 34.14
CA ASN A 135 -20.50 1.01 33.65
C ASN A 135 -20.25 0.39 32.27
N SER A 136 -21.24 -0.25 31.65
CA SER A 136 -21.13 -0.74 30.28
C SER A 136 -20.84 0.40 29.29
N VAL A 137 -19.96 0.13 28.33
CA VAL A 137 -19.62 1.06 27.24
C VAL A 137 -20.73 1.12 26.20
N ASP A 138 -21.38 -0.02 25.94
CA ASP A 138 -22.44 -0.11 24.96
C ASP A 138 -23.75 0.48 25.51
N PRO A 139 -24.49 1.26 24.71
CA PRO A 139 -25.85 1.66 25.03
C PRO A 139 -26.75 0.46 25.33
N MET A 140 -27.43 0.52 26.47
CA MET A 140 -28.37 -0.52 26.92
C MET A 140 -29.72 0.10 27.24
N LEU A 141 -30.77 -0.61 26.83
CA LEU A 141 -32.17 -0.24 27.04
C LEU A 141 -32.94 -1.46 27.56
N MET A 142 -33.75 -1.27 28.58
CA MET A 142 -34.62 -2.29 29.14
C MET A 142 -36.09 -1.88 28.95
N ILE A 143 -36.89 -2.78 28.38
CA ILE A 143 -38.30 -2.54 28.06
C ILE A 143 -39.12 -3.71 28.60
N SER A 144 -40.26 -3.44 29.21
CA SER A 144 -41.19 -4.46 29.66
C SER A 144 -41.95 -5.11 28.49
N ALA A 145 -42.67 -6.20 28.77
CA ALA A 145 -43.47 -6.90 27.77
C ALA A 145 -44.67 -6.10 27.22
N ASP A 146 -45.14 -5.11 27.96
CA ASP A 146 -46.17 -4.13 27.58
C ASP A 146 -45.60 -2.87 26.91
N PHE A 147 -44.29 -2.86 26.54
CA PHE A 147 -43.62 -1.74 25.88
C PHE A 147 -43.33 -0.51 26.76
N THR A 148 -43.34 -0.68 28.07
CA THR A 148 -42.92 0.36 29.02
C THR A 148 -41.41 0.36 29.17
N ILE A 149 -40.78 1.54 29.04
CA ILE A 149 -39.33 1.68 29.24
C ILE A 149 -39.03 1.49 30.73
N LEU A 150 -38.37 0.39 31.08
CA LEU A 150 -38.04 0.06 32.47
C LEU A 150 -36.76 0.76 32.91
N ASP A 151 -35.73 0.76 32.05
CA ASP A 151 -34.46 1.39 32.38
C ASP A 151 -33.60 1.66 31.14
N MET A 152 -32.61 2.54 31.27
CA MET A 152 -31.54 2.74 30.30
C MET A 152 -30.24 3.13 31.01
N ASN A 153 -29.10 2.68 30.46
CA ASN A 153 -27.81 2.97 31.06
C ASN A 153 -27.26 4.34 30.64
N PRO A 154 -26.24 4.87 31.35
CA PRO A 154 -25.61 6.16 31.01
C PRO A 154 -24.98 6.19 29.61
N ALA A 155 -24.57 5.05 29.04
CA ALA A 155 -24.09 4.98 27.66
C ALA A 155 -25.21 5.26 26.65
N TYR A 156 -26.44 4.79 26.90
CA TYR A 156 -27.61 5.08 26.09
C TYR A 156 -27.97 6.56 26.12
N GLU A 157 -27.96 7.17 27.30
CA GLU A 157 -28.21 8.61 27.45
C GLU A 157 -27.20 9.45 26.65
N ARG A 158 -25.90 9.16 26.80
CA ARG A 158 -24.82 9.90 26.10
C ARG A 158 -24.87 9.70 24.59
N THR A 159 -25.12 8.48 24.12
CA THR A 159 -25.06 8.15 22.68
C THR A 159 -26.24 8.72 21.91
N PHE A 160 -27.46 8.63 22.47
CA PHE A 160 -28.68 9.05 21.77
C PHE A 160 -29.26 10.39 22.25
N GLY A 161 -28.67 11.01 23.29
CA GLY A 161 -29.06 12.35 23.75
C GLY A 161 -30.39 12.39 24.48
N VAL A 162 -30.80 11.27 25.07
CA VAL A 162 -32.03 11.15 25.87
C VAL A 162 -31.68 11.11 27.36
N LYS A 163 -32.52 11.68 28.22
CA LYS A 163 -32.33 11.58 29.68
C LYS A 163 -33.23 10.50 30.25
N ARG A 164 -32.66 9.58 31.00
CA ARG A 164 -33.34 8.46 31.67
C ARG A 164 -34.61 8.89 32.40
N GLN A 165 -34.51 9.99 33.14
CA GLN A 165 -35.59 10.53 33.99
C GLN A 165 -36.84 10.93 33.20
N ASP A 166 -36.67 11.30 31.94
CA ASP A 166 -37.75 11.80 31.08
C ASP A 166 -38.54 10.66 30.41
N TRP A 167 -37.99 9.43 30.44
CA TRP A 167 -38.46 8.32 29.60
C TRP A 167 -38.75 7.03 30.37
N VAL A 168 -38.10 6.80 31.52
CA VAL A 168 -38.39 5.62 32.35
C VAL A 168 -39.82 5.70 32.87
N GLY A 169 -40.57 4.61 32.70
CA GLY A 169 -41.99 4.50 33.03
C GLY A 169 -42.93 4.92 31.89
N CYS A 170 -42.43 5.51 30.80
CA CYS A 170 -43.25 5.81 29.63
C CYS A 170 -43.51 4.55 28.81
N ASN A 171 -44.78 4.33 28.44
CA ASN A 171 -45.13 3.34 27.45
C ASN A 171 -44.79 3.84 26.05
N TYR A 172 -44.18 3.00 25.21
CA TYR A 172 -43.83 3.35 23.84
C TYR A 172 -45.01 3.92 23.04
N GLU A 173 -46.22 3.38 23.24
CA GLU A 173 -47.42 3.82 22.51
C GLU A 173 -47.86 5.24 22.89
N ASP A 174 -47.53 5.69 24.10
CA ASP A 174 -47.85 7.02 24.62
C ASP A 174 -46.78 8.07 24.26
N ILE A 175 -45.63 7.64 23.71
CA ILE A 175 -44.57 8.55 23.27
C ILE A 175 -45.04 9.30 22.01
N PRO A 176 -44.86 10.64 21.93
CA PRO A 176 -45.16 11.40 20.71
C PRO A 176 -44.45 10.86 19.46
N GLN A 177 -45.12 10.82 18.30
CA GLN A 177 -44.59 10.20 17.07
C GLN A 177 -43.22 10.75 16.62
N ASP A 178 -42.97 12.04 16.83
CA ASP A 178 -41.68 12.68 16.55
C ASP A 178 -40.55 12.12 17.43
N LYS A 179 -40.89 11.63 18.62
CA LYS A 179 -39.96 11.05 19.61
C LYS A 179 -39.98 9.52 19.63
N GLN A 180 -40.97 8.87 19.02
CA GLN A 180 -41.01 7.40 18.90
C GLN A 180 -39.81 6.84 18.14
N LYS A 181 -39.20 7.62 17.23
CA LYS A 181 -37.96 7.25 16.51
C LYS A 181 -36.80 6.93 17.46
N PHE A 182 -36.75 7.55 18.64
CA PHE A 182 -35.75 7.25 19.69
C PHE A 182 -35.92 5.86 20.32
N PHE A 183 -37.03 5.17 20.07
CA PHE A 183 -37.33 3.85 20.65
C PHE A 183 -37.90 2.84 19.64
N GLU A 184 -38.09 3.22 18.37
CA GLU A 184 -38.67 2.41 17.29
C GLU A 184 -37.96 1.06 17.11
N THR A 185 -36.64 1.04 17.32
CA THR A 185 -35.83 -0.18 17.32
C THR A 185 -36.27 -1.18 18.40
N GLY A 186 -36.66 -0.70 19.57
CA GLY A 186 -37.19 -1.54 20.64
C GLY A 186 -38.45 -2.27 20.17
N LYS A 187 -39.41 -1.54 19.60
CA LYS A 187 -40.64 -2.13 19.04
C LYS A 187 -40.36 -3.15 17.94
N LEU A 188 -39.49 -2.83 16.98
CA LEU A 188 -39.18 -3.69 15.83
C LEU A 188 -38.50 -5.00 16.25
N LEU A 189 -37.62 -4.96 17.26
CA LEU A 189 -37.04 -6.15 17.87
C LEU A 189 -38.07 -7.00 18.64
N LEU A 190 -38.97 -6.33 19.36
CA LEU A 190 -40.03 -6.97 20.15
C LEU A 190 -41.06 -7.70 19.28
N GLU A 191 -41.51 -7.09 18.18
CA GLU A 191 -42.41 -7.72 17.21
C GLU A 191 -41.77 -8.96 16.56
N ASN A 192 -40.50 -8.87 16.16
CA ASN A 192 -39.77 -10.00 15.60
C ASN A 192 -39.55 -11.13 16.63
N SER A 193 -39.33 -10.82 17.90
CA SER A 193 -39.16 -11.81 18.96
C SER A 193 -40.38 -12.69 19.21
N ARG A 194 -41.60 -12.18 18.96
CA ARG A 194 -42.84 -12.97 19.05
C ARG A 194 -42.95 -14.01 17.94
N SER A 195 -42.30 -13.78 16.80
CA SER A 195 -42.31 -14.66 15.63
C SER A 195 -41.17 -15.69 15.61
N THR A 196 -40.03 -15.37 16.22
CA THR A 196 -38.83 -16.23 16.19
C THR A 196 -38.21 -16.43 17.58
N HIS A 197 -38.11 -17.69 18.02
CA HIS A 197 -37.58 -18.09 19.34
C HIS A 197 -36.05 -17.95 19.51
N LYS A 198 -35.33 -17.29 18.59
CA LYS A 198 -33.87 -17.09 18.69
C LYS A 198 -33.54 -15.60 18.78
N ALA A 199 -32.60 -15.28 19.68
CA ALA A 199 -31.96 -13.97 19.75
C ALA A 199 -31.38 -13.63 18.37
N SER A 200 -31.95 -12.62 17.73
CA SER A 200 -31.51 -12.12 16.44
C SER A 200 -31.00 -10.71 16.63
N SER A 201 -29.81 -10.43 16.11
CA SER A 201 -29.32 -9.05 16.00
C SER A 201 -29.90 -8.42 14.75
N ILE A 202 -30.27 -7.14 14.84
CA ILE A 202 -30.65 -6.34 13.68
C ILE A 202 -29.65 -5.22 13.45
N PHE A 203 -29.40 -4.90 12.19
CA PHE A 203 -28.56 -3.77 11.81
C PHE A 203 -29.45 -2.56 11.50
N LEU A 204 -29.10 -1.40 12.03
CA LEU A 204 -29.85 -0.16 11.84
C LEU A 204 -28.92 1.06 11.80
N SER A 205 -29.41 2.15 11.23
CA SER A 205 -28.76 3.45 11.28
C SER A 205 -29.49 4.35 12.28
N ARG A 206 -28.75 5.09 13.10
CA ARG A 206 -29.31 6.05 14.06
C ARG A 206 -28.46 7.30 14.14
N VAL A 207 -29.13 8.43 14.39
CA VAL A 207 -28.48 9.70 14.68
C VAL A 207 -28.09 9.72 16.15
N LYS A 208 -26.83 10.05 16.42
CA LYS A 208 -26.28 10.25 17.76
C LYS A 208 -26.65 11.63 18.32
N SER A 209 -26.39 11.83 19.61
CA SER A 209 -26.57 13.12 20.29
C SER A 209 -25.81 14.28 19.66
N ASP A 210 -24.70 14.01 18.97
CA ASP A 210 -23.89 14.99 18.25
C ASP A 210 -24.36 15.26 16.80
N GLY A 211 -25.47 14.66 16.38
CA GLY A 211 -26.06 14.82 15.05
C GLY A 211 -25.46 13.92 13.96
N ARG A 212 -24.43 13.11 14.26
CA ARG A 212 -23.87 12.17 13.28
C ARG A 212 -24.72 10.91 13.16
N GLU A 213 -24.95 10.47 11.93
CA GLU A 213 -25.55 9.16 11.67
C GLU A 213 -24.50 8.06 11.84
N ALA A 214 -24.84 7.03 12.61
CA ALA A 214 -23.99 5.89 12.92
C ALA A 214 -24.76 4.58 12.71
N LYS A 215 -24.03 3.52 12.33
CA LYS A 215 -24.60 2.18 12.15
C LYS A 215 -24.43 1.38 13.43
N PHE A 216 -25.51 0.74 13.88
CA PHE A 216 -25.55 -0.08 15.08
C PHE A 216 -26.05 -1.50 14.77
N SER A 217 -25.52 -2.47 15.49
CA SER A 217 -26.13 -3.79 15.68
C SER A 217 -26.87 -3.78 17.01
N ALA A 218 -28.20 -3.89 16.99
CA ALA A 218 -29.01 -4.04 18.19
C ALA A 218 -29.35 -5.51 18.41
N SER A 219 -28.93 -6.03 19.56
CA SER A 219 -29.18 -7.40 20.00
C SER A 219 -30.07 -7.37 21.23
N TYR A 220 -31.03 -8.30 21.34
CA TYR A 220 -31.91 -8.38 22.50
C TYR A 220 -31.82 -9.74 23.20
N SER A 221 -32.00 -9.70 24.51
CA SER A 221 -32.11 -10.86 25.40
C SER A 221 -33.43 -10.81 26.16
N LEU A 222 -34.07 -11.97 26.31
CA LEU A 222 -35.36 -12.09 27.01
C LEU A 222 -35.14 -12.26 28.51
N ILE A 223 -35.85 -11.48 29.32
CA ILE A 223 -35.94 -11.66 30.77
C ILE A 223 -37.25 -12.38 31.05
N LYS A 224 -37.16 -13.60 31.58
CA LYS A 224 -38.30 -14.47 31.87
C LYS A 224 -38.43 -14.74 33.36
N GLU A 225 -39.66 -14.81 33.82
CA GLU A 225 -40.05 -15.26 35.16
C GLU A 225 -41.12 -16.34 34.98
N ASP A 226 -40.89 -17.54 35.53
CA ASP A 226 -41.80 -18.71 35.38
C ASP A 226 -42.20 -19.03 33.93
N GLY A 227 -41.27 -18.80 32.99
CA GLY A 227 -41.51 -19.01 31.56
C GLY A 227 -42.24 -17.87 30.85
N ILE A 228 -42.77 -16.89 31.59
CA ILE A 228 -43.44 -15.70 31.07
C ILE A 228 -42.37 -14.62 30.80
N ILE A 229 -42.41 -14.01 29.61
CA ILE A 229 -41.51 -12.88 29.29
C ILE A 229 -41.98 -11.66 30.07
N ARG A 230 -41.11 -11.13 30.93
CA ARG A 230 -41.36 -9.91 31.72
C ARG A 230 -40.78 -8.67 31.07
N ALA A 231 -39.57 -8.80 30.54
CA ALA A 231 -38.83 -7.70 29.99
C ALA A 231 -37.83 -8.16 28.92
N PHE A 232 -37.25 -7.18 28.25
CA PHE A 232 -36.29 -7.33 27.19
C PHE A 232 -35.12 -6.42 27.49
N HIS A 233 -33.92 -6.95 27.36
CA HIS A 233 -32.68 -6.19 27.46
C HIS A 233 -32.07 -6.04 26.08
N VAL A 234 -31.92 -4.81 25.59
CA VAL A 234 -31.39 -4.48 24.27
C VAL A 234 -30.03 -3.82 24.42
N VAL A 235 -29.04 -4.36 23.71
CA VAL A 235 -27.67 -3.82 23.66
C VAL A 235 -27.40 -3.33 22.24
N PHE A 236 -26.92 -2.09 22.11
CA PHE A 236 -26.56 -1.50 20.83
C PHE A 236 -25.04 -1.48 20.70
N ARG A 237 -24.49 -2.19 19.73
CA ARG A 237 -23.07 -2.14 19.39
C ARG A 237 -22.86 -1.28 18.15
N GLU A 238 -22.04 -0.25 18.25
CA GLU A 238 -21.70 0.58 17.09
C GLU A 238 -20.75 -0.15 16.14
N LEU A 239 -21.02 -0.05 14.83
CA LEU A 239 -20.25 -0.69 13.75
C LEU A 239 -19.64 0.32 12.78
N THR A 240 -19.82 1.62 12.99
CA THR A 240 -19.40 2.67 12.05
C THR A 240 -17.91 2.58 11.73
N ASN A 241 -17.05 2.49 12.75
CA ASN A 241 -15.59 2.44 12.57
C ASN A 241 -15.15 1.15 11.87
N GLU A 242 -15.67 -0.01 12.28
CA GLU A 242 -15.34 -1.29 11.66
C GLU A 242 -15.72 -1.33 10.17
N LEU A 243 -16.91 -0.80 9.83
CA LEU A 243 -17.35 -0.70 8.44
C LEU A 243 -16.50 0.28 7.63
N LEU A 244 -16.14 1.44 8.19
CA LEU A 244 -15.28 2.43 7.54
C LEU A 244 -13.90 1.85 7.22
N LEU A 245 -13.24 1.22 8.21
CA LEU A 245 -11.95 0.55 7.99
C LEU A 245 -12.06 -0.54 6.93
N LYS A 246 -13.12 -1.36 6.98
CA LYS A 246 -13.32 -2.42 5.98
C LYS A 246 -13.50 -1.87 4.57
N HIS A 247 -14.25 -0.78 4.43
CA HIS A 247 -14.42 -0.10 3.14
C HIS A 247 -13.12 0.55 2.66
N GLU A 248 -12.33 1.14 3.55
CA GLU A 248 -11.03 1.76 3.23
C GLU A 248 -9.99 0.72 2.81
N LEU A 249 -9.94 -0.42 3.50
CA LEU A 249 -9.10 -1.55 3.12
C LEU A 249 -9.47 -2.06 1.73
N LYS A 250 -10.75 -2.33 1.49
CA LYS A 250 -11.22 -2.81 0.18
C LYS A 250 -10.97 -1.80 -0.94
N ARG A 251 -11.07 -0.51 -0.65
CA ARG A 251 -10.72 0.55 -1.60
C ARG A 251 -9.23 0.52 -1.93
N THR A 252 -8.38 0.37 -0.92
CA THR A 252 -6.92 0.26 -1.08
C THR A 252 -6.54 -0.97 -1.90
N GLU A 253 -7.14 -2.13 -1.60
CA GLU A 253 -6.97 -3.37 -2.37
C GLU A 253 -7.32 -3.15 -3.86
N ASN A 254 -8.50 -2.59 -4.15
CA ASN A 254 -8.92 -2.33 -5.53
C ASN A 254 -7.97 -1.37 -6.27
N ILE A 255 -7.42 -0.36 -5.58
CA ILE A 255 -6.46 0.58 -6.17
C ILE A 255 -5.15 -0.14 -6.50
N LEU A 256 -4.65 -0.97 -5.58
CA LEU A 256 -3.43 -1.74 -5.80
C LEU A 256 -3.57 -2.75 -6.95
N GLU A 257 -4.71 -3.43 -7.04
CA GLU A 257 -5.03 -4.29 -8.19
C GLU A 257 -5.06 -3.49 -9.49
N SER A 258 -5.70 -2.32 -9.50
CA SER A 258 -5.77 -1.45 -10.68
C SER A 258 -4.37 -0.98 -11.12
N TYR A 259 -3.48 -0.65 -10.18
CA TYR A 259 -2.09 -0.29 -10.49
C TYR A 259 -1.29 -1.47 -11.02
N LYS A 260 -1.46 -2.66 -10.44
CA LYS A 260 -0.84 -3.89 -10.93
C LYS A 260 -1.27 -4.18 -12.37
N ASP A 261 -2.55 -4.07 -12.68
CA ASP A 261 -3.09 -4.32 -14.01
C ASP A 261 -2.62 -3.27 -15.02
N ALA A 262 -2.62 -1.99 -14.64
CA ALA A 262 -2.08 -0.91 -15.48
C ALA A 262 -0.60 -1.13 -15.81
N LEU A 263 0.22 -1.52 -14.82
CA LEU A 263 1.62 -1.87 -15.04
C LEU A 263 1.76 -3.14 -15.89
N ASN A 264 0.91 -4.15 -15.69
CA ASN A 264 0.91 -5.38 -16.51
C ASN A 264 0.53 -5.13 -17.97
N TYR A 265 -0.13 -4.00 -18.27
CA TYR A 265 -0.40 -3.59 -19.65
C TYR A 265 0.70 -2.69 -20.22
N ALA A 266 1.14 -1.70 -19.46
CA ALA A 266 1.98 -0.61 -19.97
C ALA A 266 3.48 -0.86 -19.87
N ALA A 267 3.93 -1.71 -18.94
CA ALA A 267 5.34 -1.88 -18.63
C ALA A 267 5.72 -3.35 -18.46
N LEU A 268 7.00 -3.64 -18.61
CA LEU A 268 7.61 -4.89 -18.19
C LEU A 268 8.02 -4.70 -16.73
N VAL A 269 7.63 -5.62 -15.87
CA VAL A 269 7.94 -5.57 -14.44
C VAL A 269 8.68 -6.84 -14.05
N LEU A 270 9.82 -6.65 -13.39
CA LEU A 270 10.61 -7.71 -12.75
C LEU A 270 10.86 -7.36 -11.29
N ILE A 271 10.76 -8.35 -10.41
CA ILE A 271 11.23 -8.24 -9.02
C ILE A 271 12.27 -9.32 -8.80
N TRP A 272 13.37 -8.95 -8.18
CA TRP A 272 14.50 -9.85 -7.92
C TRP A 272 15.17 -9.51 -6.59
N ASP A 273 15.78 -10.53 -6.00
CA ASP A 273 16.46 -10.40 -4.72
C ASP A 273 17.86 -9.76 -4.84
N ILE A 274 18.51 -9.51 -3.71
CA ILE A 274 19.86 -8.93 -3.67
C ILE A 274 20.96 -9.80 -4.30
N SER A 275 20.71 -11.10 -4.47
CA SER A 275 21.64 -12.04 -5.13
C SER A 275 21.48 -12.05 -6.65
N GLY A 276 20.46 -11.35 -7.17
CA GLY A 276 20.14 -11.31 -8.59
C GLY A 276 19.05 -12.28 -9.01
N MET A 277 18.44 -13.02 -8.10
CA MET A 277 17.48 -14.07 -8.45
C MET A 277 16.10 -13.48 -8.67
N ILE A 278 15.53 -13.74 -9.84
CA ILE A 278 14.20 -13.23 -10.21
C ILE A 278 13.15 -13.98 -9.41
N GLU A 279 12.30 -13.23 -8.71
CA GLU A 279 11.19 -13.74 -7.92
C GLU A 279 9.87 -13.60 -8.69
N PHE A 280 9.74 -12.53 -9.48
CA PHE A 280 8.52 -12.22 -10.20
C PHE A 280 8.81 -11.55 -11.55
N ALA A 281 8.00 -11.91 -12.54
CA ALA A 281 7.91 -11.24 -13.84
C ALA A 281 6.43 -11.12 -14.21
N ASN A 282 6.01 -9.94 -14.69
CA ASN A 282 4.62 -9.74 -15.13
C ASN A 282 4.34 -10.37 -16.51
N ASP A 283 3.06 -10.49 -16.89
CA ASP A 283 2.67 -11.12 -18.16
C ASP A 283 3.17 -10.34 -19.38
N ASN A 284 3.29 -9.02 -19.25
CA ASN A 284 3.84 -8.19 -20.34
C ASN A 284 5.27 -8.59 -20.68
N PHE A 285 6.07 -8.93 -19.67
CA PHE A 285 7.42 -9.43 -19.86
C PHE A 285 7.43 -10.64 -20.79
N LYS A 286 6.53 -11.59 -20.56
CA LYS A 286 6.36 -12.78 -21.42
C LYS A 286 5.92 -12.42 -22.82
N LYS A 287 4.91 -11.55 -22.97
CA LYS A 287 4.39 -11.13 -24.29
C LYS A 287 5.47 -10.49 -25.15
N LEU A 288 6.28 -9.60 -24.59
CA LEU A 288 7.30 -8.88 -25.36
C LEU A 288 8.56 -9.71 -25.60
N THR A 289 9.07 -10.37 -24.55
CA THR A 289 10.40 -11.01 -24.61
C THR A 289 10.34 -12.48 -25.03
N GLY A 290 9.19 -13.13 -24.87
CA GLY A 290 8.99 -14.56 -25.12
C GLY A 290 9.49 -15.48 -23.99
N PHE A 291 10.04 -14.93 -22.90
CA PHE A 291 10.41 -15.71 -21.72
C PHE A 291 9.19 -15.93 -20.80
N ASP A 292 8.92 -17.18 -20.43
CA ASP A 292 7.83 -17.47 -19.52
C ASP A 292 8.20 -17.07 -18.08
N SER A 293 7.24 -16.58 -17.29
CA SER A 293 7.50 -16.23 -15.89
C SER A 293 7.99 -17.43 -15.08
N SER A 294 7.49 -18.64 -15.36
CA SER A 294 7.93 -19.89 -14.72
C SER A 294 9.36 -20.28 -15.09
N GLU A 295 9.86 -19.86 -16.26
CA GLU A 295 11.25 -20.04 -16.65
C GLU A 295 12.13 -18.98 -15.98
N LEU A 296 11.64 -17.75 -15.82
CA LEU A 296 12.40 -16.63 -15.27
C LEU A 296 12.56 -16.72 -13.76
N THR A 297 11.53 -17.17 -13.03
CA THR A 297 11.61 -17.29 -11.57
C THR A 297 12.72 -18.26 -11.17
N GLY A 298 13.66 -17.78 -10.35
CA GLY A 298 14.85 -18.51 -9.96
C GLY A 298 16.02 -18.44 -10.95
N MET A 299 15.90 -17.70 -12.06
CA MET A 299 17.07 -17.35 -12.88
C MET A 299 17.76 -16.10 -12.34
N ASN A 300 19.08 -16.02 -12.53
CA ASN A 300 19.83 -14.83 -12.20
C ASN A 300 19.66 -13.76 -13.30
N ILE A 301 19.32 -12.54 -12.89
CA ILE A 301 19.13 -11.38 -13.77
C ILE A 301 20.39 -11.07 -14.59
N GLN A 302 21.59 -11.44 -14.12
CA GLN A 302 22.84 -11.25 -14.87
C GLN A 302 22.98 -12.22 -16.05
N THR A 303 22.38 -13.41 -15.96
CA THR A 303 22.38 -14.41 -17.05
C THR A 303 21.60 -13.89 -18.25
N ILE A 304 20.46 -13.24 -17.98
CA ILE A 304 19.68 -12.54 -19.00
C ILE A 304 20.39 -11.21 -19.35
N GLY A 305 20.89 -10.50 -18.33
CA GLY A 305 21.57 -9.20 -18.42
C GLY A 305 22.75 -9.14 -19.39
N HIS A 306 23.51 -10.22 -19.59
CA HIS A 306 24.61 -10.24 -20.56
C HIS A 306 24.15 -10.23 -22.03
N ALA A 307 22.92 -10.67 -22.32
CA ALA A 307 22.30 -10.49 -23.64
C ALA A 307 21.67 -9.09 -23.79
N ILE A 308 21.60 -8.33 -22.69
CA ILE A 308 20.74 -7.15 -22.55
C ILE A 308 21.52 -5.86 -22.31
N MET A 309 22.69 -5.90 -21.68
CA MET A 309 23.39 -4.68 -21.25
C MET A 309 24.92 -4.77 -21.44
N PRO A 310 25.58 -3.72 -21.96
CA PRO A 310 27.03 -3.61 -21.97
C PRO A 310 27.63 -3.70 -20.56
N LYS A 311 28.80 -4.35 -20.42
CA LYS A 311 29.51 -4.53 -19.13
C LYS A 311 29.65 -3.24 -18.31
N GLN A 312 29.89 -2.11 -18.98
CA GLN A 312 30.06 -0.81 -18.33
C GLN A 312 28.75 -0.30 -17.68
N GLN A 313 27.61 -0.46 -18.35
CA GLN A 313 26.31 -0.10 -17.80
C GLN A 313 25.94 -1.04 -16.63
N LEU A 314 26.26 -2.33 -16.72
CA LEU A 314 26.01 -3.29 -15.64
C LEU A 314 26.80 -2.95 -14.37
N ALA A 315 28.09 -2.59 -14.52
CA ALA A 315 28.92 -2.14 -13.41
C ALA A 315 28.37 -0.85 -12.77
N HIS A 316 27.88 0.09 -13.59
CA HIS A 316 27.24 1.31 -13.10
C HIS A 316 25.96 0.99 -12.32
N LEU A 317 25.06 0.17 -12.87
CA LEU A 317 23.85 -0.30 -12.19
C LEU A 317 24.18 -0.88 -10.80
N GLN A 318 25.13 -1.82 -10.73
CA GLN A 318 25.55 -2.43 -9.47
C GLN A 318 26.06 -1.39 -8.46
N SER A 319 26.80 -0.38 -8.92
CA SER A 319 27.31 0.68 -8.06
C SER A 319 26.21 1.58 -7.49
N VAL A 320 25.17 1.86 -8.27
CA VAL A 320 24.02 2.69 -7.87
C VAL A 320 23.13 1.92 -6.89
N LEU A 321 22.85 0.66 -7.18
CA LEU A 321 22.07 -0.20 -6.30
C LEU A 321 22.75 -0.39 -4.94
N ARG A 322 24.07 -0.56 -4.88
CA ARG A 322 24.80 -0.66 -3.59
C ARG A 322 24.67 0.58 -2.71
N LYS A 323 24.32 1.74 -3.27
CA LYS A 323 24.08 2.98 -2.53
C LYS A 323 22.61 3.15 -2.12
N GLY A 324 21.73 2.23 -2.48
CA GLY A 324 20.29 2.37 -2.28
C GLY A 324 19.64 3.41 -3.21
N GLU A 325 20.30 3.77 -4.30
CA GLU A 325 19.83 4.79 -5.24
C GLU A 325 19.04 4.16 -6.41
N ILE A 326 18.16 4.97 -7.02
CA ILE A 326 17.39 4.57 -8.20
C ILE A 326 18.28 4.69 -9.44
N TRP A 327 18.38 3.61 -10.22
CA TRP A 327 19.06 3.63 -11.50
C TRP A 327 18.07 3.86 -12.65
N ARG A 328 18.48 4.65 -13.65
CA ARG A 328 17.71 4.90 -14.88
C ARG A 328 18.61 4.81 -16.10
N GLY A 329 18.12 4.21 -17.18
CA GLY A 329 18.86 4.17 -18.44
C GLY A 329 18.15 3.43 -19.57
N GLN A 330 18.55 3.76 -20.80
CA GLN A 330 18.12 3.06 -22.00
C GLN A 330 19.07 1.89 -22.29
N VAL A 331 18.49 0.75 -22.64
CA VAL A 331 19.17 -0.53 -22.73
C VAL A 331 18.76 -1.23 -24.04
N HIS A 332 19.75 -1.69 -24.80
CA HIS A 332 19.54 -2.41 -26.05
C HIS A 332 19.70 -3.92 -25.83
N SER A 333 18.62 -4.65 -26.08
CA SER A 333 18.36 -5.97 -25.53
C SER A 333 17.97 -6.97 -26.61
N LEU A 334 18.01 -8.27 -26.29
CA LEU A 334 17.58 -9.36 -27.17
C LEU A 334 16.41 -10.13 -26.58
N LYS A 335 15.37 -10.36 -27.38
CA LYS A 335 14.25 -11.25 -27.05
C LYS A 335 14.73 -12.71 -27.07
N LYS A 336 13.93 -13.65 -26.56
CA LYS A 336 14.25 -15.11 -26.55
C LYS A 336 14.54 -15.67 -27.95
N ASN A 337 13.92 -15.12 -28.98
CA ASN A 337 14.12 -15.49 -30.38
C ASN A 337 15.35 -14.81 -31.05
N GLY A 338 16.09 -13.97 -30.32
CA GLY A 338 17.25 -13.23 -30.82
C GLY A 338 16.94 -11.90 -31.50
N GLN A 339 15.67 -11.47 -31.58
CA GLN A 339 15.32 -10.15 -32.13
C GLN A 339 15.76 -9.02 -31.18
N PRO A 340 16.42 -7.96 -31.69
CA PRO A 340 16.78 -6.80 -30.88
C PRO A 340 15.56 -5.97 -30.49
N PHE A 341 15.62 -5.34 -29.32
CA PHE A 341 14.63 -4.37 -28.85
C PHE A 341 15.26 -3.38 -27.87
N TRP A 342 14.64 -2.22 -27.70
CA TRP A 342 15.10 -1.18 -26.79
C TRP A 342 14.14 -1.02 -25.62
N VAL A 343 14.69 -0.86 -24.43
CA VAL A 343 13.91 -0.53 -23.23
C VAL A 343 14.43 0.71 -22.52
N ASP A 344 13.52 1.52 -22.01
CA ASP A 344 13.80 2.55 -21.01
C ASP A 344 13.53 1.96 -19.63
N ALA A 345 14.58 1.77 -18.84
CA ALA A 345 14.54 0.99 -17.61
C ALA A 345 14.74 1.88 -16.39
N THR A 346 13.86 1.73 -15.41
CA THR A 346 13.97 2.29 -14.06
C THR A 346 14.08 1.15 -13.06
N ILE A 347 15.18 1.12 -12.30
CA ILE A 347 15.49 0.06 -11.34
C ILE A 347 15.57 0.68 -9.95
N ILE A 348 14.70 0.20 -9.06
CA ILE A 348 14.39 0.79 -7.76
C ILE A 348 14.75 -0.22 -6.67
N PRO A 349 15.74 0.06 -5.80
CA PRO A 349 15.98 -0.77 -4.62
C PRO A 349 14.86 -0.54 -3.59
N LEU A 350 14.31 -1.63 -3.05
CA LEU A 350 13.33 -1.63 -1.98
C LEU A 350 14.03 -1.87 -0.66
N LEU A 351 13.85 -0.94 0.28
CA LEU A 351 14.50 -0.92 1.59
C LEU A 351 13.57 -1.50 2.66
N ASP A 352 14.13 -2.24 3.60
CA ASP A 352 13.45 -2.71 4.80
C ASP A 352 13.43 -1.63 5.90
N VAL A 353 12.90 -1.97 7.07
CA VAL A 353 12.79 -1.06 8.22
C VAL A 353 14.15 -0.66 8.82
N GLU A 354 15.21 -1.40 8.52
CA GLU A 354 16.59 -1.14 8.95
C GLU A 354 17.38 -0.35 7.89
N GLY A 355 16.74 -0.02 6.77
CA GLY A 355 17.35 0.70 5.65
C GLY A 355 18.21 -0.19 4.74
N GLN A 356 18.10 -1.51 4.86
CA GLN A 356 18.81 -2.45 4.00
C GLN A 356 17.97 -2.83 2.79
N ILE A 357 18.62 -3.03 1.65
CA ILE A 357 17.92 -3.46 0.43
C ILE A 357 17.53 -4.93 0.60
N TYR A 358 16.24 -5.23 0.51
CA TYR A 358 15.75 -6.61 0.56
C TYR A 358 15.28 -7.12 -0.81
N GLN A 359 14.87 -6.21 -1.71
CA GLN A 359 14.40 -6.52 -3.06
C GLN A 359 14.77 -5.40 -4.04
N VAL A 360 14.72 -5.71 -5.32
CA VAL A 360 14.89 -4.74 -6.40
C VAL A 360 13.71 -4.84 -7.37
N LEU A 361 13.04 -3.73 -7.60
CA LEU A 361 11.94 -3.59 -8.57
C LEU A 361 12.49 -2.98 -9.86
N SER A 362 12.31 -3.66 -10.98
CA SER A 362 12.65 -3.14 -12.31
C SER A 362 11.39 -2.91 -13.12
N ILE A 363 11.22 -1.68 -13.60
CA ILE A 363 10.14 -1.27 -14.48
C ILE A 363 10.77 -0.85 -15.81
N LEU A 364 10.39 -1.50 -16.90
CA LEU A 364 10.94 -1.26 -18.22
C LEU A 364 9.82 -0.93 -19.22
N PHE A 365 10.01 0.11 -20.01
CA PHE A 365 9.11 0.47 -21.10
C PHE A 365 9.77 0.17 -22.44
N ASP A 366 9.05 -0.51 -23.33
CA ASP A 366 9.51 -0.72 -24.70
C ASP A 366 9.53 0.62 -25.44
N ILE A 367 10.70 0.95 -26.00
CA ILE A 367 10.93 2.15 -26.80
C ILE A 367 11.50 1.80 -28.18
N THR A 368 11.34 0.56 -28.63
CA THR A 368 11.87 0.05 -29.90
C THR A 368 11.32 0.85 -31.08
N ASP A 369 10.00 0.99 -31.20
CA ASP A 369 9.36 1.76 -32.28
C ASP A 369 9.87 3.22 -32.31
N ARG A 370 10.04 3.82 -31.12
CA ARG A 370 10.59 5.18 -31.02
C ARG A 370 12.02 5.23 -31.53
N LYS A 371 12.86 4.25 -31.17
CA LYS A 371 14.26 4.18 -31.59
C LYS A 371 14.41 3.91 -33.09
N GLU A 372 13.61 3.01 -33.63
CA GLU A 372 13.56 2.74 -35.07
C GLU A 372 13.12 3.99 -35.84
N MET A 373 12.13 4.73 -35.33
CA MET A 373 11.68 5.98 -35.94
C MET A 373 12.72 7.11 -35.82
N GLU A 374 13.43 7.21 -34.69
CA GLU A 374 14.59 8.11 -34.53
C GLU A 374 15.68 7.80 -35.56
N GLU A 375 15.99 6.52 -35.77
CA GLU A 375 17.00 6.08 -36.74
C GLU A 375 16.56 6.33 -38.19
N GLN A 376 15.29 6.07 -38.51
CA GLN A 376 14.72 6.39 -39.83
C GLN A 376 14.76 7.89 -40.11
N LEU A 377 14.36 8.73 -39.14
CA LEU A 377 14.43 10.19 -39.27
C LEU A 377 15.87 10.67 -39.44
N HIS A 378 16.80 10.09 -38.68
CA HIS A 378 18.23 10.39 -38.84
C HIS A 378 18.70 10.00 -40.24
N HIS A 379 18.35 8.81 -40.71
CA HIS A 379 18.69 8.34 -42.05
C HIS A 379 18.12 9.27 -43.13
N MET A 380 16.82 9.62 -43.06
CA MET A 380 16.19 10.57 -43.99
C MET A 380 16.82 11.98 -43.95
N ALA A 381 17.30 12.42 -42.80
CA ALA A 381 17.92 13.73 -42.66
C ALA A 381 19.33 13.80 -43.28
N TYR A 382 20.02 12.67 -43.38
CA TYR A 382 21.44 12.59 -43.78
C TYR A 382 21.70 11.78 -45.05
N HIS A 383 20.73 11.06 -45.59
CA HIS A 383 20.84 10.29 -46.83
C HIS A 383 19.83 10.76 -47.89
N ASP A 384 20.15 10.52 -49.16
CA ASP A 384 19.27 10.71 -50.30
C ASP A 384 18.27 9.56 -50.41
N SER A 385 16.99 9.89 -50.63
CA SER A 385 15.90 8.91 -50.56
C SER A 385 15.87 7.91 -51.74
N LEU A 386 16.51 8.23 -52.86
CA LEU A 386 16.52 7.37 -54.05
C LEU A 386 17.76 6.46 -54.10
N THR A 387 18.93 7.01 -53.76
CA THR A 387 20.21 6.31 -53.89
C THR A 387 20.72 5.71 -52.59
N ASN A 388 20.17 6.12 -51.44
CA ASN A 388 20.66 5.78 -50.10
C ASN A 388 22.08 6.31 -49.80
N LEU A 389 22.71 7.03 -50.73
CA LEU A 389 23.96 7.72 -50.50
C LEU A 389 23.78 8.84 -49.46
N PRO A 390 24.86 9.23 -48.76
CA PRO A 390 24.90 10.50 -48.06
C PRO A 390 24.29 11.64 -48.88
N ASN A 391 23.54 12.52 -48.24
CA ASN A 391 23.09 13.77 -48.84
C ASN A 391 24.09 14.90 -48.52
N ARG A 392 23.80 16.10 -49.02
CA ARG A 392 24.66 17.28 -48.79
C ARG A 392 24.98 17.52 -47.31
N ARG A 393 24.01 17.36 -46.39
CA ARG A 393 24.21 17.61 -44.95
C ARG A 393 25.23 16.63 -44.35
N MET A 394 25.16 15.36 -44.76
CA MET A 394 26.12 14.34 -44.32
C MET A 394 27.51 14.57 -44.91
N MET A 395 27.61 15.07 -46.14
CA MET A 395 28.89 15.46 -46.73
C MET A 395 29.59 16.58 -45.98
N VAL A 396 28.87 17.61 -45.54
CA VAL A 396 29.47 18.67 -44.70
C VAL A 396 30.11 18.07 -43.44
N LYS A 397 29.43 17.10 -42.82
CA LYS A 397 29.92 16.44 -41.59
C LYS A 397 31.18 15.63 -41.88
N HIS A 398 31.16 14.78 -42.91
CA HIS A 398 32.33 14.00 -43.30
C HIS A 398 33.51 14.87 -43.71
N PHE A 399 33.27 15.95 -44.47
CA PHE A 399 34.32 16.89 -44.84
C PHE A 399 35.02 17.47 -43.61
N ARG A 400 34.28 17.93 -42.58
CA ARG A 400 34.87 18.49 -41.36
C ARG A 400 35.75 17.46 -40.63
N GLU A 401 35.28 16.22 -40.53
CA GLU A 401 36.03 15.13 -39.91
C GLU A 401 37.31 14.82 -40.69
N MET A 402 37.22 14.71 -42.02
CA MET A 402 38.35 14.43 -42.91
C MET A 402 39.35 15.58 -42.96
N ALA A 403 38.90 16.83 -43.10
CA ALA A 403 39.74 18.02 -43.12
C ALA A 403 40.54 18.19 -41.82
N ALA A 404 39.92 17.93 -40.67
CA ALA A 404 40.59 17.94 -39.37
C ALA A 404 41.66 16.85 -39.24
N HIS A 405 41.42 15.67 -39.82
CA HIS A 405 42.39 14.58 -39.85
C HIS A 405 43.56 14.87 -40.81
N SER A 406 43.27 15.23 -42.06
CA SER A 406 44.25 15.52 -43.10
C SER A 406 45.15 16.71 -42.74
N SER A 407 44.62 17.74 -42.09
CA SER A 407 45.43 18.87 -41.58
C SER A 407 46.48 18.44 -40.56
N ARG A 408 46.23 17.39 -39.76
CA ARG A 408 47.23 16.86 -38.79
C ARG A 408 48.28 15.99 -39.46
N MET A 409 47.93 15.33 -40.57
CA MET A 409 48.81 14.42 -41.30
C MET A 409 49.60 15.11 -42.42
N GLY A 410 49.34 16.39 -42.71
CA GLY A 410 49.95 17.10 -43.84
C GLY A 410 49.45 16.62 -45.20
N GLU A 411 48.23 16.08 -45.24
CA GLU A 411 47.57 15.57 -46.43
C GLU A 411 46.46 16.52 -46.89
N GLN A 412 45.99 16.33 -48.13
CA GLN A 412 44.87 17.07 -48.72
C GLN A 412 43.60 16.23 -48.77
N VAL A 413 42.46 16.91 -48.93
CA VAL A 413 41.16 16.28 -49.25
C VAL A 413 40.70 16.81 -50.60
N ALA A 414 40.47 15.94 -51.57
CA ALA A 414 39.88 16.35 -52.85
C ALA A 414 38.35 16.28 -52.79
N VAL A 415 37.70 17.32 -53.32
CA VAL A 415 36.25 17.41 -53.53
C VAL A 415 36.02 17.30 -55.02
N LEU A 416 35.33 16.23 -55.44
CA LEU A 416 34.90 16.05 -56.82
C LEU A 416 33.41 16.37 -56.93
N TYR A 417 33.04 17.28 -57.82
CA TYR A 417 31.66 17.52 -58.25
C TYR A 417 31.43 16.82 -59.57
N ILE A 418 30.46 15.92 -59.61
CA ILE A 418 30.20 15.00 -60.71
C ILE A 418 28.78 15.23 -61.20
N ASP A 419 28.61 15.29 -62.51
CA ASP A 419 27.29 15.39 -63.14
C ASP A 419 27.20 14.38 -64.29
N GLY A 420 26.09 13.63 -64.30
CA GLY A 420 25.82 12.63 -65.33
C GLY A 420 25.44 13.27 -66.66
N ASP A 421 26.21 13.01 -67.72
CA ASP A 421 25.93 13.64 -69.00
C ASP A 421 24.62 13.12 -69.61
N ASN A 422 23.84 14.02 -70.21
CA ASN A 422 22.59 13.73 -70.94
C ASN A 422 21.49 13.03 -70.11
N PHE A 423 21.50 13.13 -68.78
CA PHE A 423 20.47 12.49 -67.94
C PHE A 423 19.04 12.94 -68.28
N LYS A 424 18.86 14.22 -68.64
CA LYS A 424 17.55 14.73 -69.09
C LYS A 424 17.00 13.98 -70.30
N GLU A 425 17.85 13.63 -71.28
CA GLU A 425 17.44 12.87 -72.45
C GLU A 425 16.98 11.45 -72.09
N ILE A 426 17.57 10.86 -71.05
CA ILE A 426 17.16 9.55 -70.52
C ILE A 426 15.75 9.65 -69.96
N ASN A 427 15.46 10.66 -69.13
CA ASN A 427 14.11 10.90 -68.60
C ASN A 427 13.10 11.16 -69.72
N ASP A 428 13.43 12.04 -70.67
CA ASP A 428 12.52 12.43 -71.74
C ASP A 428 12.20 11.25 -72.69
N ARG A 429 13.15 10.33 -72.89
CA ARG A 429 13.01 9.20 -73.81
C ARG A 429 12.45 7.93 -73.15
N HIS A 430 12.72 7.73 -71.87
CA HIS A 430 12.46 6.46 -71.19
C HIS A 430 11.53 6.58 -69.97
N GLY A 431 11.17 7.80 -69.58
CA GLY A 431 10.32 8.06 -68.42
C GLY A 431 11.08 8.10 -67.10
N HIS A 432 10.44 8.67 -66.08
CA HIS A 432 11.07 8.91 -64.78
C HIS A 432 11.41 7.63 -64.01
N GLU A 433 10.64 6.54 -64.15
CA GLU A 433 10.95 5.27 -63.48
C GLU A 433 12.31 4.68 -63.94
N ILE A 434 12.59 4.72 -65.25
CA ILE A 434 13.88 4.29 -65.80
C ILE A 434 14.99 5.27 -65.42
N GLY A 435 14.69 6.58 -65.37
CA GLY A 435 15.62 7.60 -64.89
C GLY A 435 16.03 7.41 -63.44
N ASP A 436 15.09 7.06 -62.58
CA ASP A 436 15.32 6.81 -61.16
C ASP A 436 16.18 5.55 -60.94
N GLU A 437 15.88 4.45 -61.66
CA GLU A 437 16.73 3.25 -61.64
C GLU A 437 18.12 3.53 -62.23
N PHE A 438 18.20 4.37 -63.26
CA PHE A 438 19.47 4.81 -63.82
C PHE A 438 20.32 5.57 -62.79
N ILE A 439 19.74 6.51 -62.05
CA ILE A 439 20.41 7.21 -60.95
C ILE A 439 20.85 6.23 -59.86
N HIS A 440 20.01 5.25 -59.52
CA HIS A 440 20.35 4.24 -58.52
C HIS A 440 21.58 3.41 -58.93
N GLN A 441 21.66 3.00 -60.19
CA GLN A 441 22.81 2.26 -60.71
C GLN A 441 24.05 3.16 -60.86
N PHE A 442 23.87 4.42 -61.25
CA PHE A 442 24.96 5.40 -61.31
C PHE A 442 25.60 5.60 -59.93
N ALA A 443 24.78 5.76 -58.88
CA ALA A 443 25.24 5.84 -57.49
C ALA A 443 26.06 4.60 -57.08
N ARG A 444 25.55 3.39 -57.38
CA ARG A 444 26.27 2.13 -57.10
C ARG A 444 27.58 2.01 -57.87
N ALA A 445 27.62 2.50 -59.11
CA ALA A 445 28.84 2.53 -59.91
C ALA A 445 29.88 3.43 -59.23
N LEU A 446 29.49 4.64 -58.80
CA LEU A 446 30.39 5.55 -58.07
C LEU A 446 30.93 4.92 -56.78
N GLU A 447 30.09 4.29 -55.96
CA GLU A 447 30.53 3.62 -54.72
C GLU A 447 31.54 2.50 -54.97
N ARG A 448 31.35 1.72 -56.05
CA ARG A 448 32.28 0.64 -56.43
C ARG A 448 33.60 1.17 -56.98
N SER A 449 33.59 2.36 -57.57
CA SER A 449 34.76 3.01 -58.14
C SER A 449 35.60 3.77 -57.12
N ILE A 450 35.20 3.87 -55.86
CA ILE A 450 35.94 4.58 -54.80
C ILE A 450 36.48 3.64 -53.73
N ARG A 451 37.41 4.12 -52.90
CA ARG A 451 38.02 3.35 -51.81
C ARG A 451 37.07 3.38 -50.60
N LYS A 452 37.20 2.41 -49.68
CA LYS A 452 36.38 2.33 -48.45
C LYS A 452 36.44 3.58 -47.55
N ARG A 453 37.51 4.38 -47.66
CA ARG A 453 37.71 5.62 -46.90
C ARG A 453 37.15 6.87 -47.61
N ASP A 454 36.81 6.75 -48.88
CA ASP A 454 36.24 7.81 -49.69
C ASP A 454 34.72 7.82 -49.46
N VAL A 455 34.07 8.97 -49.68
CA VAL A 455 32.62 9.11 -49.45
C VAL A 455 31.98 9.71 -50.69
N ALA A 456 30.99 9.02 -51.25
CA ALA A 456 30.13 9.53 -52.32
C ALA A 456 28.81 10.06 -51.73
N ALA A 457 28.22 11.04 -52.39
CA ALA A 457 26.94 11.62 -52.03
C ALA A 457 26.16 12.06 -53.26
N ARG A 458 24.84 12.14 -53.11
CA ARG A 458 23.96 12.78 -54.10
C ARG A 458 23.45 14.11 -53.58
N ILE A 459 23.51 15.13 -54.42
CA ILE A 459 23.09 16.50 -54.06
C ILE A 459 21.66 16.77 -54.56
N GLY A 460 21.33 16.25 -55.74
CA GLY A 460 20.00 16.32 -56.35
C GLY A 460 20.10 15.96 -57.83
N GLY A 461 18.99 15.52 -58.44
CA GLY A 461 18.99 15.18 -59.87
C GLY A 461 20.07 14.15 -60.23
N ASP A 462 20.93 14.50 -61.18
CA ASP A 462 22.09 13.79 -61.70
C ASP A 462 23.43 14.27 -61.11
N GLU A 463 23.40 15.08 -60.04
CA GLU A 463 24.58 15.66 -59.41
C GLU A 463 25.05 14.87 -58.18
N PHE A 464 26.33 14.55 -58.17
CA PHE A 464 27.01 13.79 -57.12
C PHE A 464 28.26 14.51 -56.62
N LEU A 465 28.61 14.27 -55.36
CA LEU A 465 29.87 14.70 -54.78
C LEU A 465 30.68 13.50 -54.32
N ILE A 466 32.01 13.57 -54.43
CA ILE A 466 32.92 12.60 -53.83
C ILE A 466 33.98 13.33 -53.02
N LEU A 467 34.19 12.88 -51.77
CA LEU A 467 35.29 13.28 -50.91
C LEU A 467 36.38 12.22 -50.92
N LEU A 468 37.59 12.63 -51.27
CA LEU A 468 38.78 11.77 -51.30
C LEU A 468 39.78 12.23 -50.24
N PRO A 469 39.82 11.60 -49.05
CA PRO A 469 40.80 11.93 -48.03
C PRO A 469 42.16 11.25 -48.28
N GLY A 470 43.20 11.87 -47.72
CA GLY A 470 44.56 11.34 -47.76
C GLY A 470 45.19 11.40 -49.14
N ILE A 471 45.04 12.54 -49.78
CA ILE A 471 45.70 12.90 -51.03
C ILE A 471 47.06 13.53 -50.70
N SER A 472 48.12 13.03 -51.32
CA SER A 472 49.47 13.57 -51.11
C SER A 472 49.65 14.91 -51.81
N THR A 473 50.27 15.88 -51.15
CA THR A 473 50.60 17.18 -51.73
C THR A 473 51.59 17.12 -52.91
N ILE A 474 52.37 16.04 -53.02
CA ILE A 474 53.41 15.88 -54.06
C ILE A 474 52.83 15.26 -55.34
N ASP A 475 51.80 14.41 -55.20
CA ASP A 475 51.26 13.59 -56.29
C ASP A 475 49.73 13.64 -56.37
N SER A 476 49.15 14.76 -55.94
CA SER A 476 47.70 14.93 -55.78
C SER A 476 46.95 14.65 -57.08
N ARG A 477 47.47 15.18 -58.19
CA ARG A 477 46.87 15.05 -59.52
C ARG A 477 46.78 13.61 -60.00
N ASN A 478 47.90 12.88 -60.03
CA ASN A 478 47.89 11.49 -60.51
C ASN A 478 47.01 10.59 -59.63
N GLN A 479 46.95 10.87 -58.31
CA GLN A 479 46.08 10.13 -57.40
C GLN A 479 44.60 10.36 -57.69
N ILE A 480 44.19 11.60 -57.96
CA ILE A 480 42.81 11.94 -58.31
C ILE A 480 42.45 11.42 -59.70
N GLU A 481 43.30 11.63 -60.70
CA GLU A 481 43.11 11.14 -62.07
C GLU A 481 42.99 9.61 -62.13
N SER A 482 43.74 8.89 -61.29
CA SER A 482 43.62 7.43 -61.17
C SER A 482 42.24 6.99 -60.68
N ILE A 483 41.68 7.70 -59.70
CA ILE A 483 40.33 7.40 -59.17
C ILE A 483 39.26 7.78 -60.20
N ILE A 484 39.41 8.94 -60.86
CA ILE A 484 38.51 9.39 -61.92
C ILE A 484 38.51 8.42 -63.11
N SER A 485 39.69 7.94 -63.53
CA SER A 485 39.80 6.95 -64.61
C SER A 485 39.04 5.67 -64.27
N ARG A 486 39.07 5.25 -63.00
CA ARG A 486 38.30 4.09 -62.52
C ARG A 486 36.80 4.37 -62.52
N ILE A 487 36.37 5.58 -62.17
CA ILE A 487 34.97 6.01 -62.27
C ILE A 487 34.51 5.94 -63.73
N HIS A 488 35.22 6.59 -64.65
CA HIS A 488 34.89 6.60 -66.07
C HIS A 488 34.86 5.20 -66.67
N GLN A 489 35.81 4.32 -66.32
CA GLN A 489 35.81 2.95 -66.80
C GLN A 489 34.59 2.17 -66.30
N THR A 490 34.22 2.33 -65.03
CA THR A 490 33.06 1.64 -64.43
C THR A 490 31.75 2.10 -65.07
N LEU A 491 31.62 3.40 -65.35
CA LEU A 491 30.45 3.96 -66.04
C LEU A 491 30.38 3.50 -67.51
N LYS A 492 31.53 3.38 -68.17
CA LYS A 492 31.62 2.88 -69.54
C LYS A 492 31.19 1.42 -69.67
N ASP A 493 31.58 0.58 -68.72
CA ASP A 493 31.14 -0.83 -68.63
C ASP A 493 29.59 -0.90 -68.58
N GLY A 494 28.97 0.09 -67.94
CA GLY A 494 27.53 0.32 -68.00
C GLY A 494 26.71 -0.74 -67.28
N TRP A 495 25.41 -0.73 -67.53
CA TRP A 495 24.46 -1.67 -66.91
C TRP A 495 23.20 -1.84 -67.75
N MET A 496 22.43 -2.87 -67.42
CA MET A 496 21.16 -3.19 -68.07
C MET A 496 19.98 -2.75 -67.19
N ILE A 497 19.05 -1.98 -67.75
CA ILE A 497 17.76 -1.65 -67.12
C ILE A 497 16.66 -2.12 -68.06
N GLU A 498 15.78 -3.00 -67.59
CA GLU A 498 14.65 -3.56 -68.36
C GLU A 498 15.04 -4.08 -69.76
N GLY A 499 16.21 -4.73 -69.88
CA GLY A 499 16.67 -5.28 -71.16
C GLY A 499 17.35 -4.27 -72.09
N ARG A 500 17.61 -3.04 -71.64
CA ARG A 500 18.33 -1.99 -72.39
C ARG A 500 19.70 -1.72 -71.78
N GLN A 501 20.74 -1.64 -72.61
CA GLN A 501 22.10 -1.34 -72.19
C GLN A 501 22.30 0.18 -72.09
N PHE A 502 22.77 0.64 -70.93
CA PHE A 502 23.19 2.02 -70.69
C PHE A 502 24.69 2.05 -70.40
N SER A 503 25.42 2.94 -71.07
CA SER A 503 26.85 3.19 -70.82
C SER A 503 27.07 4.69 -70.71
N PRO A 504 26.76 5.28 -69.54
CA PRO A 504 26.79 6.73 -69.39
C PRO A 504 28.20 7.29 -69.26
N THR A 505 28.30 8.59 -69.50
CA THR A 505 29.49 9.38 -69.21
C THR A 505 29.19 10.40 -68.12
N CYS A 506 30.24 10.95 -67.52
CA CYS A 506 30.09 12.02 -66.55
C CYS A 506 31.17 13.08 -66.72
N SER A 507 30.77 14.31 -66.44
CA SER A 507 31.66 15.46 -66.33
C SER A 507 32.05 15.64 -64.86
N ILE A 508 33.31 15.99 -64.60
CA ILE A 508 33.83 16.09 -63.24
C ILE A 508 34.60 17.41 -63.06
N GLY A 509 34.29 18.15 -61.99
CA GLY A 509 35.10 19.25 -61.49
C GLY A 509 35.80 18.87 -60.18
N SER A 510 37.04 19.28 -59.99
CA SER A 510 37.84 18.95 -58.79
C SER A 510 38.37 20.20 -58.10
N ALA A 511 38.28 20.24 -56.77
CA ALA A 511 38.92 21.23 -55.90
C ALA A 511 39.61 20.56 -54.70
N LEU A 512 40.69 21.15 -54.19
CA LEU A 512 41.52 20.59 -53.12
C LEU A 512 41.45 21.41 -51.84
N TYR A 513 41.22 20.76 -50.70
CA TYR A 513 41.48 21.33 -49.38
C TYR A 513 42.94 21.06 -48.95
N PRO A 514 43.68 22.05 -48.40
CA PRO A 514 43.27 23.44 -48.18
C PRO A 514 43.62 24.41 -49.34
N GLU A 515 44.21 23.90 -50.43
CA GLU A 515 44.80 24.72 -51.51
C GLU A 515 43.80 25.63 -52.23
N ASN A 516 42.62 25.11 -52.51
CA ASN A 516 41.53 25.80 -53.16
C ASN A 516 40.48 26.30 -52.16
N GLY A 517 40.73 26.30 -50.85
CA GLY A 517 39.77 26.81 -49.88
C GLY A 517 39.78 26.01 -48.57
N SER A 518 39.29 26.65 -47.51
CA SER A 518 39.25 26.06 -46.16
C SER A 518 37.86 25.60 -45.72
N GLU A 519 36.81 26.07 -46.39
CA GLU A 519 35.41 25.72 -46.10
C GLU A 519 34.81 24.85 -47.20
N PHE A 520 33.90 23.95 -46.81
CA PHE A 520 33.25 23.02 -47.73
C PHE A 520 32.49 23.73 -48.86
N GLU A 521 31.79 24.82 -48.54
CA GLU A 521 30.99 25.58 -49.52
C GLU A 521 31.87 26.28 -50.57
N GLU A 522 33.03 26.79 -50.15
CA GLU A 522 34.00 27.39 -51.07
C GLU A 522 34.55 26.34 -52.05
N LEU A 523 34.90 25.15 -51.53
CA LEU A 523 35.41 24.05 -52.35
C LEU A 523 34.37 23.49 -53.31
N ILE A 524 33.11 23.35 -52.87
CA ILE A 524 32.00 22.98 -53.77
C ILE A 524 31.86 24.00 -54.89
N GLN A 525 31.82 25.30 -54.57
CA GLN A 525 31.63 26.34 -55.58
C GLN A 525 32.76 26.32 -56.62
N LYS A 526 33.98 26.05 -56.19
CA LYS A 526 35.16 25.95 -57.05
C LYS A 526 35.17 24.68 -57.89
N ALA A 527 34.75 23.55 -57.32
CA ALA A 527 34.56 22.30 -58.05
C ALA A 527 33.42 22.40 -59.08
N ASP A 528 32.30 23.04 -58.73
CA ASP A 528 31.18 23.29 -59.64
C ASP A 528 31.59 24.19 -60.82
N HIS A 529 32.36 25.26 -60.56
CA HIS A 529 32.91 26.07 -61.65
C HIS A 529 33.83 25.25 -62.57
N ALA A 530 34.67 24.38 -62.02
CA ALA A 530 35.51 23.49 -62.83
C ALA A 530 34.66 22.48 -63.63
N LEU A 531 33.59 21.96 -63.05
CA LEU A 531 32.63 21.08 -63.73
C LEU A 531 31.95 21.79 -64.92
N TYR A 532 31.55 23.05 -64.74
CA TYR A 532 30.96 23.85 -65.81
C TYR A 532 31.93 24.02 -67.00
N GLU A 533 33.21 24.22 -66.74
CA GLU A 533 34.24 24.25 -67.79
C GLU A 533 34.44 22.88 -68.45
N ALA A 534 34.34 21.79 -67.70
CA ALA A 534 34.35 20.43 -68.27
C ALA A 534 33.17 20.21 -69.25
N LYS A 535 31.96 20.66 -68.89
CA LYS A 535 30.79 20.59 -69.76
C LYS A 535 30.94 21.43 -71.03
N LYS A 536 31.51 22.64 -70.94
CA LYS A 536 31.78 23.49 -72.13
C LYS A 536 32.75 22.85 -73.12
N ARG A 537 33.71 22.06 -72.64
CA ARG A 537 34.72 21.38 -73.46
C ARG A 537 34.19 20.09 -74.13
N GLY A 538 32.89 19.82 -74.04
CA GLY A 538 32.23 18.70 -74.72
C GLY A 538 31.75 17.57 -73.78
N GLY A 539 31.91 17.73 -72.47
CA GLY A 539 31.49 16.73 -71.47
C GLY A 539 32.38 15.49 -71.42
N GLY A 540 32.14 14.60 -70.45
CA GLY A 540 32.89 13.35 -70.30
C GLY A 540 34.35 13.49 -69.86
N ILE A 541 34.76 14.66 -69.35
CA ILE A 541 36.14 14.95 -68.93
C ILE A 541 36.19 15.47 -67.49
N VAL A 542 37.40 15.52 -66.92
CA VAL A 542 37.68 16.20 -65.65
C VAL A 542 38.32 17.58 -65.90
N CYS A 543 37.96 18.56 -65.08
CA CYS A 543 38.67 19.83 -64.95
C CYS A 543 39.03 20.11 -63.49
N PHE A 544 40.24 20.64 -63.27
CA PHE A 544 40.73 21.03 -61.94
C PHE A 544 40.57 22.54 -61.75
N HIS A 545 40.11 22.96 -60.58
CA HIS A 545 40.00 24.37 -60.26
C HIS A 545 41.38 25.04 -60.20
N GLY A 546 41.51 26.22 -60.83
CA GLY A 546 42.75 27.01 -60.82
C GLY A 546 43.65 26.83 -62.06
N GLU A 547 43.27 25.97 -63.00
CA GLU A 547 43.97 25.80 -64.28
C GLU A 547 43.07 26.23 -65.45
N GLY A 548 43.55 27.19 -66.24
CA GLY A 548 42.99 27.59 -67.54
C GLY A 548 43.63 26.79 -68.66
#